data_AF-A0A6B1E7F2-F1
#
_entry.id   AF-A0A6B1E7F2-F1
#
_cell.length_a   1.000
_cell.length_b   1.000
_cell.length_c   1.000
_cell.angle_alpha   90.00
_cell.angle_beta   90.00
_cell.angle_gamma   90.00
#
_symmetry.space_group_name_H-M   'P 1'
#
loop_
_entity.id
_entity.type
_entity.pdbx_description
1 polymer ?
#
loop_
_entity_poly.entity_id
_entity_poly.type
_entity_poly.pdbx_seq_one_letter_code
_entity_poly.pdbx_strand_id
1 'polypeptide(L)'
;MATTQAQRASLFNTLAEMMGQQDAETLVEQLPPTGWDTMATKDDVRVLGATITAALTEGLAQAAKERAELQATMATGLAEGLAEAAKERAEIVKTMADGFAEAAKERAEIIKTMADAAKERAEIVKSQARSLYVTVSTVVLAAVSIWIALLVGPGAS
;
A
#
# COMPACT_ATOMS: atom_id res chain seq x y z
N MET A 1 -67.01 7.25 14.09
CA MET A 1 -67.75 8.52 14.26
C MET A 1 -67.79 8.79 15.75
N ALA A 2 -66.94 9.69 16.26
CA ALA A 2 -66.99 10.10 17.65
C ALA A 2 -68.35 10.73 17.97
N THR A 3 -69.02 10.26 19.03
CA THR A 3 -70.20 10.95 19.57
C THR A 3 -69.74 12.27 20.17
N THR A 4 -70.19 13.39 19.60
CA THR A 4 -69.82 14.71 20.11
C THR A 4 -70.49 14.97 21.46
N GLN A 5 -69.94 15.89 22.26
CA GLN A 5 -70.53 16.24 23.56
C GLN A 5 -71.96 16.81 23.41
N ALA A 6 -72.22 17.50 22.30
CA ALA A 6 -73.56 17.95 21.92
C ALA A 6 -74.52 16.78 21.59
N GLN A 7 -74.04 15.76 20.87
CA GLN A 7 -74.84 14.55 20.60
C GLN A 7 -75.11 13.76 21.89
N ARG A 8 -74.14 13.70 22.81
CA ARG A 8 -74.28 13.01 24.10
C ARG A 8 -75.31 13.71 25.01
N ALA A 9 -75.31 15.05 25.03
CA ALA A 9 -76.31 15.85 25.74
C ALA A 9 -77.72 15.69 25.14
N SER A 10 -77.83 15.66 23.80
CA SER A 10 -79.11 15.39 23.13
C SER A 10 -79.65 14.00 23.46
N LEU A 11 -78.79 12.97 23.49
CA LEU A 11 -79.16 11.59 23.80
C LEU A 11 -79.59 11.44 25.27
N PHE A 12 -78.90 12.11 26.19
CA PHE A 12 -79.28 12.16 27.59
C PHE A 12 -80.68 12.74 27.80
N ASN A 13 -81.00 13.87 27.18
CA ASN A 13 -82.32 14.50 27.30
C ASN A 13 -83.44 13.58 26.79
N THR A 14 -83.24 12.91 25.66
CA THR A 14 -84.22 11.97 25.10
C THR A 14 -84.38 10.70 25.96
N LEU A 15 -83.30 10.18 26.55
CA LEU A 15 -83.35 9.05 27.47
C LEU A 15 -84.02 9.45 28.81
N ALA A 16 -83.72 10.63 29.34
CA ALA A 16 -84.30 11.13 30.59
C ALA A 16 -85.82 11.28 30.48
N GLU A 17 -86.34 11.69 29.32
CA GLU A 17 -87.79 11.75 29.05
C GLU A 17 -88.47 10.37 28.97
N MET A 18 -87.79 9.35 28.45
CA MET A 18 -88.41 8.03 28.22
C MET A 18 -88.32 7.08 29.42
N MET A 19 -87.24 7.14 30.20
CA MET A 19 -86.94 6.17 31.26
C MET A 19 -86.59 6.80 32.61
N GLY A 20 -86.65 8.14 32.71
CA GLY A 20 -86.32 8.85 33.93
C GLY A 20 -84.84 9.18 34.04
N GLN A 21 -84.55 10.19 34.87
CA GLN A 21 -83.25 10.87 34.89
C GLN A 21 -82.11 9.97 35.39
N GLN A 22 -82.40 9.08 36.33
CA GLN A 22 -81.41 8.22 37.00
C GLN A 22 -80.94 7.06 36.09
N ASP A 23 -81.86 6.46 35.34
CA ASP A 23 -81.55 5.39 34.39
C ASP A 23 -80.82 5.93 33.15
N ALA A 24 -81.19 7.14 32.70
CA ALA A 24 -80.51 7.85 31.61
C ALA A 24 -79.06 8.21 31.95
N GLU A 25 -78.80 8.66 33.18
CA GLU A 25 -77.45 8.97 33.66
C GLU A 25 -76.56 7.73 33.70
N THR A 26 -77.08 6.62 34.23
CA THR A 26 -76.38 5.33 34.26
C THR A 26 -76.00 4.87 32.86
N LEU A 27 -76.91 4.96 31.87
CA LEU A 27 -76.64 4.54 30.50
C LEU A 27 -75.63 5.46 29.79
N VAL A 28 -75.66 6.76 30.06
CA VAL A 28 -74.70 7.72 29.48
C VAL A 28 -73.31 7.58 30.10
N GLU A 29 -73.21 7.20 31.38
CA GLU A 29 -71.94 6.86 32.04
C GLU A 29 -71.27 5.60 31.44
N GLN A 30 -72.06 4.65 30.92
CA GLN A 30 -71.54 3.45 30.26
C GLN A 30 -71.05 3.73 28.83
N LEU A 31 -71.33 4.90 28.25
CA LEU A 31 -70.84 5.24 26.92
C LEU A 31 -69.34 5.55 26.97
N PRO A 32 -68.53 4.98 26.04
CA PRO A 32 -67.10 5.26 26.00
C PRO A 32 -66.86 6.78 25.92
N PRO A 33 -65.88 7.33 26.66
CA PRO A 33 -65.54 8.74 26.61
C PRO A 33 -65.29 9.23 25.18
N THR A 34 -65.53 10.52 24.95
CA THR A 34 -65.22 11.15 23.66
C THR A 34 -63.73 11.05 23.36
N GLY A 35 -63.36 10.69 22.12
CA GLY A 35 -61.95 10.57 21.70
C GLY A 35 -61.32 9.19 21.93
N TRP A 36 -62.09 8.18 22.33
CA TRP A 36 -61.59 6.79 22.36
C TRP A 36 -61.31 6.21 20.98
N ASP A 37 -61.95 6.75 19.94
CA ASP A 37 -61.70 6.39 18.54
C ASP A 37 -60.38 6.94 17.99
N THR A 38 -59.74 7.87 18.69
CA THR A 38 -58.40 8.38 18.36
C THR A 38 -57.29 7.72 19.19
N MET A 39 -57.65 6.92 20.19
CA MET A 39 -56.68 6.17 20.99
C MET A 39 -56.14 5.00 20.17
N ALA A 40 -54.82 4.87 20.14
CA ALA A 40 -54.17 3.71 19.55
C ALA A 40 -54.62 2.44 20.28
N THR A 41 -55.10 1.46 19.52
CA THR A 41 -55.50 0.17 20.05
C THR A 41 -54.28 -0.69 20.33
N LYS A 42 -54.48 -1.79 21.08
CA LYS A 42 -53.41 -2.79 21.28
C LYS A 42 -52.93 -3.40 19.97
N ASP A 43 -53.82 -3.50 18.98
CA ASP A 43 -53.49 -4.04 17.66
C ASP A 43 -52.60 -3.08 16.89
N ASP A 44 -52.85 -1.77 16.96
CA ASP A 44 -51.97 -0.75 16.35
C ASP A 44 -50.55 -0.82 16.91
N VAL A 45 -50.42 -0.96 18.23
CA VAL A 45 -49.11 -1.12 18.88
C VAL A 45 -48.43 -2.43 18.46
N ARG A 46 -49.20 -3.52 18.30
CA ARG A 46 -48.68 -4.80 17.82
C ARG A 46 -48.17 -4.71 16.38
N VAL A 47 -48.95 -4.09 15.49
CA VAL A 47 -48.57 -3.87 14.09
C VAL A 47 -47.34 -2.98 14.00
N LEU A 48 -47.29 -1.91 14.79
CA LEU A 48 -46.12 -1.03 14.85
C LEU A 48 -44.88 -1.79 15.35
N GLY A 49 -45.00 -2.60 16.40
CA GLY A 49 -43.91 -3.43 16.92
C GLY A 49 -43.39 -4.44 15.90
N ALA A 50 -44.29 -5.09 15.15
CA ALA A 50 -43.92 -6.00 14.07
C ALA A 50 -43.19 -5.26 12.94
N THR A 51 -43.69 -4.09 12.54
CA THR A 51 -43.08 -3.23 11.51
C THR A 51 -41.67 -2.79 11.91
N ILE A 52 -41.49 -2.31 13.14
CA ILE A 52 -40.18 -1.89 13.66
C ILE A 52 -39.21 -3.07 13.69
N THR A 53 -39.67 -4.24 14.15
CA THR A 53 -38.84 -5.45 14.21
C THR A 53 -38.39 -5.85 12.81
N ALA A 54 -39.31 -5.87 11.84
CA ALA A 54 -39.01 -6.18 10.45
C ALA A 54 -37.98 -5.20 9.86
N ALA A 55 -38.21 -3.88 10.01
CA ALA A 55 -37.29 -2.85 9.53
C ALA A 55 -35.89 -2.96 10.17
N LEU A 56 -35.82 -3.28 11.47
CA LEU A 56 -34.55 -3.49 12.16
C LEU A 56 -33.84 -4.75 11.65
N THR A 57 -34.56 -5.85 11.43
CA THR A 57 -33.97 -7.07 10.88
C THR A 57 -33.45 -6.88 9.45
N GLU A 58 -34.19 -6.14 8.62
CA GLU A 58 -33.75 -5.79 7.26
C GLU A 58 -32.52 -4.88 7.31
N GLY A 59 -32.52 -3.86 8.17
CA GLY A 59 -31.37 -2.96 8.34
C GLY A 59 -30.11 -3.70 8.82
N LEU A 60 -30.24 -4.63 9.78
CA LEU A 60 -29.14 -5.45 10.25
C LEU A 60 -28.63 -6.42 9.17
N ALA A 61 -29.53 -7.03 8.40
CA ALA A 61 -29.14 -7.90 7.29
C ALA A 61 -28.39 -7.13 6.19
N GLN A 62 -28.85 -5.93 5.86
CA GLN A 62 -28.20 -5.05 4.90
C GLN A 62 -26.81 -4.60 5.41
N ALA A 63 -26.70 -4.16 6.66
CA ALA A 63 -25.43 -3.79 7.26
C ALA A 63 -24.43 -4.97 7.31
N ALA A 64 -24.92 -6.18 7.58
CA ALA A 64 -24.09 -7.38 7.53
C ALA A 64 -23.57 -7.68 6.12
N LYS A 65 -24.42 -7.50 5.10
CA LYS A 65 -24.04 -7.65 3.69
C LYS A 65 -23.00 -6.62 3.26
N GLU A 66 -23.23 -5.34 3.53
CA GLU A 66 -22.29 -4.26 3.21
C GLU A 66 -20.94 -4.47 3.89
N ARG A 67 -20.94 -4.92 5.16
CA ARG A 67 -19.72 -5.26 5.88
C ARG A 67 -18.97 -6.43 5.24
N ALA A 68 -19.68 -7.46 4.79
CA ALA A 68 -19.06 -8.60 4.12
C ALA A 68 -18.45 -8.18 2.76
N GLU A 69 -19.14 -7.35 2.00
CA GLU A 69 -18.65 -6.80 0.73
C GLU A 69 -17.42 -5.90 0.92
N LEU A 70 -17.43 -5.04 1.95
CA LEU A 70 -16.28 -4.21 2.31
C LEU A 70 -15.08 -5.08 2.70
N GLN A 71 -15.29 -6.10 3.55
CA GLN A 71 -14.23 -7.02 3.97
C GLN A 71 -13.64 -7.79 2.77
N ALA A 72 -14.49 -8.27 1.86
CA ALA A 72 -14.03 -8.93 0.64
C ALA A 72 -13.20 -7.97 -0.23
N THR A 73 -13.67 -6.74 -0.43
CA THR A 73 -12.97 -5.73 -1.22
C THR A 73 -11.62 -5.36 -0.60
N MET A 74 -11.56 -5.19 0.73
CA MET A 74 -10.31 -4.92 1.44
C MET A 74 -9.33 -6.09 1.33
N ALA A 75 -9.81 -7.34 1.48
CA ALA A 75 -8.98 -8.53 1.37
C ALA A 75 -8.39 -8.66 -0.04
N THR A 76 -9.21 -8.46 -1.08
CA THR A 76 -8.75 -8.47 -2.47
C THR A 76 -7.75 -7.35 -2.74
N GLY A 77 -8.05 -6.12 -2.34
CA GLY A 77 -7.15 -4.99 -2.55
C GLY A 77 -5.81 -5.14 -1.83
N LEU A 78 -5.80 -5.73 -0.63
CA LEU A 78 -4.56 -6.02 0.10
C LEU A 78 -3.75 -7.13 -0.57
N ALA A 79 -4.42 -8.18 -1.08
CA ALA A 79 -3.75 -9.25 -1.82
C ALA A 79 -3.13 -8.73 -3.12
N GLU A 80 -3.86 -7.90 -3.88
CA GLU A 80 -3.36 -7.25 -5.09
C GLU A 80 -2.18 -6.32 -4.80
N GLY A 81 -2.29 -5.49 -3.75
CA GLY A 81 -1.20 -4.60 -3.34
C GLY A 81 0.06 -5.34 -2.91
N LEU A 82 -0.08 -6.45 -2.17
CA LEU A 82 1.07 -7.31 -1.81
C LEU A 82 1.69 -7.99 -3.03
N ALA A 83 0.87 -8.46 -3.98
CA ALA A 83 1.36 -9.08 -5.20
C ALA A 83 2.15 -8.07 -6.06
N GLU A 84 1.65 -6.84 -6.20
CA GLU A 84 2.33 -5.80 -6.97
C GLU A 84 3.64 -5.35 -6.30
N ALA A 85 3.62 -5.14 -4.98
CA ALA A 85 4.83 -4.83 -4.21
C ALA A 85 5.89 -5.95 -4.31
N ALA A 86 5.46 -7.22 -4.40
CA ALA A 86 6.37 -8.34 -4.61
C ALA A 86 7.00 -8.31 -6.02
N LYS A 87 6.25 -7.97 -7.07
CA LYS A 87 6.79 -7.79 -8.42
C LYS A 87 7.79 -6.65 -8.48
N GLU A 88 7.44 -5.48 -7.95
CA GLU A 88 8.35 -4.31 -7.93
C GLU A 88 9.66 -4.66 -7.21
N ARG A 89 9.58 -5.34 -6.06
CA ARG A 89 10.77 -5.79 -5.33
C ARG A 89 11.60 -6.77 -6.17
N ALA A 90 10.97 -7.71 -6.88
CA ALA A 90 11.69 -8.63 -7.75
C ALA A 90 12.41 -7.90 -8.90
N GLU A 91 11.78 -6.88 -9.49
CA GLU A 91 12.41 -6.05 -10.52
C GLU A 91 13.58 -5.22 -9.96
N ILE A 92 13.44 -4.62 -8.77
CA ILE A 92 14.53 -3.90 -8.11
C ILE A 92 15.72 -4.83 -7.84
N VAL A 93 15.46 -6.03 -7.32
CA VAL A 93 16.52 -7.01 -7.06
C VAL A 93 17.21 -7.42 -8.35
N LYS A 94 16.45 -7.64 -9.42
CA LYS A 94 16.99 -7.99 -10.74
C LYS A 94 17.87 -6.87 -11.31
N THR A 95 17.36 -5.64 -11.33
CA THR A 95 18.12 -4.47 -11.84
C THR A 95 19.39 -4.21 -11.04
N MET A 96 19.36 -4.37 -9.71
CA MET A 96 20.57 -4.31 -8.90
C MET A 96 21.56 -5.41 -9.25
N ALA A 97 21.10 -6.66 -9.38
CA ALA A 97 21.96 -7.79 -9.74
C ALA A 97 22.62 -7.59 -11.11
N ASP A 98 21.86 -7.12 -12.10
CA ASP A 98 22.34 -6.80 -13.44
C ASP A 98 23.38 -5.66 -13.38
N GLY A 99 23.10 -4.60 -12.60
CA GLY A 99 24.05 -3.49 -12.39
C GLY A 99 25.36 -3.91 -11.74
N PHE A 100 25.32 -4.80 -10.74
CA PHE A 100 26.53 -5.36 -10.13
C PHE A 100 27.30 -6.25 -11.11
N ALA A 101 26.61 -7.03 -11.93
CA ALA A 101 27.25 -7.87 -12.94
C ALA A 101 27.97 -7.03 -14.00
N GLU A 102 27.34 -5.97 -14.49
CA GLU A 102 27.98 -5.04 -15.44
C GLU A 102 29.17 -4.30 -14.80
N ALA A 103 29.02 -3.78 -13.58
CA ALA A 103 30.14 -3.15 -12.86
C ALA A 103 31.32 -4.11 -12.63
N ALA A 104 31.04 -5.41 -12.42
CA ALA A 104 32.07 -6.43 -12.30
C ALA A 104 32.81 -6.67 -13.63
N LYS A 105 32.09 -6.68 -14.76
CA LYS A 105 32.70 -6.78 -16.10
C LYS A 105 33.59 -5.58 -16.39
N GLU A 106 33.09 -4.36 -16.16
CA GLU A 106 33.84 -3.13 -16.38
C GLU A 106 35.13 -3.10 -15.53
N ARG A 107 35.04 -3.49 -14.26
CA ARG A 107 36.23 -3.64 -13.40
C ARG A 107 37.21 -4.68 -13.92
N ALA A 108 36.74 -5.81 -14.43
CA ALA A 108 37.61 -6.84 -15.01
C ALA A 108 38.36 -6.32 -16.24
N GLU A 109 37.71 -5.53 -17.10
CA GLU A 109 38.36 -4.87 -18.25
C GLU A 109 39.39 -3.83 -17.82
N ILE A 110 39.07 -2.99 -16.82
CA ILE A 110 40.03 -2.03 -16.25
C ILE A 110 41.26 -2.75 -15.68
N ILE A 111 41.07 -3.84 -14.93
CA ILE A 111 42.19 -4.62 -14.39
C ILE A 111 43.05 -5.20 -15.52
N LYS A 112 42.42 -5.70 -16.59
CA LYS A 112 43.14 -6.22 -17.75
C LYS A 112 43.98 -5.15 -18.44
N THR A 113 43.40 -3.98 -18.72
CA THR A 113 44.12 -2.86 -19.35
C THR A 113 45.28 -2.36 -18.48
N MET A 114 45.09 -2.27 -17.16
CA MET A 114 46.17 -1.94 -16.22
C MET A 114 47.28 -3.00 -16.23
N ALA A 115 46.93 -4.28 -16.26
CA ALA A 115 47.90 -5.36 -16.32
C ALA A 115 48.72 -5.34 -17.63
N ASP A 116 48.08 -5.06 -18.75
CA ASP A 116 48.76 -4.94 -20.05
C ASP A 116 49.67 -3.71 -20.09
N ALA A 117 49.22 -2.56 -19.59
CA ALA A 117 50.05 -1.35 -19.46
C ALA A 117 51.26 -1.56 -18.53
N ALA A 118 51.09 -2.33 -17.45
CA ALA A 118 52.19 -2.67 -16.54
C ALA A 118 53.24 -3.56 -17.23
N LYS A 119 52.82 -4.53 -18.05
CA LYS A 119 53.72 -5.36 -18.86
C LYS A 119 54.49 -4.52 -19.88
N GLU A 120 53.82 -3.62 -20.58
CA GLU A 120 54.46 -2.73 -21.57
C GLU A 120 55.53 -1.85 -20.90
N ARG A 121 55.21 -1.25 -19.74
CA ARG A 121 56.19 -0.49 -18.95
C ARG A 121 57.38 -1.35 -18.52
N ALA A 122 57.17 -2.61 -18.13
CA ALA A 122 58.26 -3.51 -17.76
C ALA A 122 59.18 -3.83 -18.95
N GLU A 123 58.62 -4.05 -20.15
CA GLU A 123 59.38 -4.25 -21.39
C GLU A 123 60.20 -3.00 -21.75
N ILE A 124 59.61 -1.79 -21.64
CA ILE A 124 60.32 -0.52 -21.87
C ILE A 124 61.51 -0.40 -20.91
N VAL A 125 61.31 -0.59 -19.60
CA VAL A 125 62.38 -0.51 -18.60
C VAL A 125 63.49 -1.51 -18.90
N LYS A 126 63.13 -2.75 -19.26
CA LYS A 126 64.10 -3.79 -19.64
C LYS A 126 64.91 -3.41 -20.88
N SER A 127 64.26 -2.80 -21.88
CA SER A 127 64.94 -2.32 -23.10
C SER A 127 65.90 -1.17 -22.79
N GLN A 128 65.50 -0.21 -21.94
CA GLN A 128 66.33 0.90 -21.49
C GLN A 128 67.54 0.42 -20.68
N ALA A 129 67.34 -0.57 -19.81
CA ALA A 129 68.46 -1.18 -19.07
C ALA A 129 69.48 -1.83 -20.01
N ARG A 130 69.03 -2.51 -21.07
CA ARG A 130 69.92 -3.11 -22.08
C ARG A 130 70.67 -2.04 -22.87
N SER A 131 70.00 -0.99 -23.34
CA SER A 131 70.65 0.08 -24.11
C SER A 131 71.68 0.85 -23.28
N LEU A 132 71.36 1.13 -22.01
CA LEU A 132 72.30 1.72 -21.07
C LEU A 132 73.52 0.83 -20.85
N TYR A 133 73.33 -0.48 -20.63
CA TYR A 133 74.44 -1.43 -20.48
C TYR A 133 75.36 -1.44 -21.70
N VAL A 134 74.79 -1.53 -22.91
CA VAL A 134 75.57 -1.49 -24.16
C VAL A 134 76.36 -0.19 -24.26
N THR A 135 75.70 0.96 -24.03
CA THR A 135 76.33 2.29 -24.12
C THR A 135 77.47 2.46 -23.12
N VAL A 136 77.29 2.00 -21.88
CA VAL A 136 78.35 2.04 -20.86
C VAL A 136 79.50 1.11 -21.24
N SER A 137 79.20 -0.11 -21.73
CA SER A 137 80.25 -1.08 -22.12
C SER A 137 81.12 -0.57 -23.28
N THR A 138 80.53 0.11 -24.27
CA THR A 138 81.28 0.64 -25.41
C THR A 138 82.17 1.82 -24.99
N VAL A 139 81.68 2.70 -24.11
CA VAL A 139 82.49 3.79 -23.54
C VAL A 139 83.67 3.24 -22.75
N VAL A 140 83.45 2.20 -21.93
CA VAL A 140 84.53 1.54 -21.17
C VAL A 140 85.57 0.92 -22.10
N LEU A 141 85.14 0.18 -23.13
CA LEU A 141 86.06 -0.41 -24.11
C LEU A 141 86.87 0.64 -24.87
N ALA A 142 86.24 1.75 -25.27
CA ALA A 142 86.93 2.86 -25.92
C ALA A 142 87.98 3.49 -24.98
N ALA A 143 87.64 3.71 -23.72
CA ALA A 143 88.58 4.25 -22.72
C ALA A 143 89.78 3.32 -22.48
N VAL A 144 89.53 2.01 -22.36
CA VAL A 144 90.60 0.99 -22.23
C VAL A 144 91.49 0.98 -23.48
N SER A 145 90.89 1.06 -24.67
CA SER A 145 91.65 1.09 -25.94
C SER A 145 92.56 2.31 -26.06
N ILE A 146 92.05 3.49 -25.66
CA ILE A 146 92.85 4.72 -25.60
C ILE A 146 94.00 4.58 -24.60
N TRP A 147 93.75 4.00 -23.43
CA TRP A 147 94.78 3.78 -22.42
C TRP A 147 95.86 2.81 -22.90
N ILE A 148 95.49 1.71 -23.57
CA ILE A 148 96.44 0.78 -24.19
C ILE A 148 97.26 1.49 -25.28
N ALA A 149 96.63 2.28 -26.16
CA ALA A 149 97.32 3.02 -27.21
C ALA A 149 98.33 4.05 -26.65
N LEU A 150 98.02 4.68 -25.51
CA LEU A 150 98.94 5.57 -24.81
C LEU A 150 100.11 4.83 -24.15
N LEU A 151 99.90 3.60 -23.68
CA LEU A 151 100.96 2.78 -23.08
C LEU A 151 101.89 2.12 -24.12
N VAL A 152 101.36 1.81 -25.31
CA VAL A 152 102.08 1.12 -26.41
C VAL A 152 102.50 2.11 -27.50
N GLY A 153 102.85 3.35 -27.13
CA GLY A 153 103.18 4.43 -28.07
C GLY A 153 104.16 4.03 -29.21
N PRO A 154 104.14 4.75 -30.35
CA PRO A 154 104.82 4.39 -31.60
C PRO A 154 106.35 4.55 -31.50
N GLY A 155 106.98 3.63 -30.78
CA GLY A 155 108.43 3.61 -30.53
C GLY A 155 109.02 2.21 -30.41
N ALA A 156 108.40 1.20 -31.02
CA ALA A 156 108.91 -0.17 -31.07
C ALA A 156 109.00 -0.68 -32.52
N SER A 157 109.90 -0.06 -33.29
CA SER A 157 110.60 -0.65 -34.44
C SER A 157 111.76 0.26 -34.81
#